data_AF-A0A1H1Q6H9-F1
#
_entry.id   AF-A0A1H1Q6H9-F1
#
_cell.length_a   1.000
_cell.length_b   1.000
_cell.length_c   1.000
_cell.angle_alpha   90.00
_cell.angle_beta   90.00
_cell.angle_gamma   90.00
#
_symmetry.space_group_name_H-M   'P 1'
#
loop_
_entity.id
_entity.type
_entity.pdbx_description
1 polymer ?
#
loop_
_entity_poly.entity_id
_entity_poly.type
_entity_poly.pdbx_seq_one_letter_code
_entity_poly.pdbx_strand_id
1 'polypeptide(L)'
;MPFAPTKQPFALPLAAKLAMARVYLLMQTRARVRPVVSGIWFKASKPNLTAIFEADRSLIRQAATLLLKSEQMQEAVVRGEPVDSDSLIRMASTVKRVLAAISAKSARRKPTAPTVADYLAPKAAENLSDA
;
A
#
# COMPACT_ATOMS: atom_id res chain seq x y z
N MET A 1 51.37 -10.08 -4.30
CA MET A 1 51.03 -9.76 -2.90
C MET A 1 49.51 -9.66 -2.78
N PRO A 2 48.84 -10.47 -1.93
CA PRO A 2 47.38 -10.39 -1.78
C PRO A 2 46.97 -9.36 -0.70
N PHE A 3 46.06 -8.46 -1.07
CA PHE A 3 45.41 -7.51 -0.15
C PHE A 3 44.28 -8.22 0.61
N ALA A 4 44.34 -8.23 1.94
CA ALA A 4 43.27 -8.71 2.81
C ALA A 4 42.35 -7.53 3.22
N PRO A 5 41.01 -7.64 3.11
CA PRO A 5 40.10 -6.63 3.62
C PRO A 5 39.86 -6.81 5.14
N THR A 6 40.24 -5.79 5.91
CA THR A 6 39.95 -5.68 7.35
C THR A 6 38.48 -5.31 7.57
N LYS A 7 37.69 -6.24 8.14
CA LYS A 7 36.35 -5.95 8.64
C LYS A 7 36.46 -5.26 10.00
N GLN A 8 36.38 -3.94 10.04
CA GLN A 8 36.16 -3.22 11.30
C GLN A 8 34.66 -3.17 11.61
N PRO A 9 34.21 -3.64 12.79
CA PRO A 9 32.84 -3.42 13.23
C PRO A 9 32.67 -1.94 13.66
N PHE A 10 31.76 -1.23 13.01
CA PHE A 10 31.34 0.12 13.42
C PHE A 10 30.66 0.06 14.80
N ALA A 11 31.45 0.20 15.85
CA ALA A 11 30.94 0.41 17.20
C ALA A 11 30.41 1.84 17.32
N LEU A 12 29.10 2.00 17.35
CA LEU A 12 28.47 3.31 17.56
C LEU A 12 28.86 3.89 18.94
N PRO A 13 29.17 5.20 19.03
CA PRO A 13 29.55 5.84 20.27
C PRO A 13 28.40 5.81 21.29
N LEU A 14 28.74 5.74 22.58
CA LEU A 14 27.82 5.54 23.71
C LEU A 14 26.61 6.53 23.71
N ALA A 15 26.83 7.75 23.21
CA ALA A 15 25.81 8.78 23.07
C ALA A 15 24.65 8.39 22.14
N ALA A 16 24.92 7.65 21.05
CA ALA A 16 23.91 7.19 20.11
C ALA A 16 23.02 6.08 20.70
N LYS A 17 23.59 5.22 21.57
CA LYS A 17 22.84 4.17 22.27
C LYS A 17 21.90 4.76 23.33
N LEU A 18 22.32 5.83 24.02
CA LEU A 18 21.49 6.55 24.99
C LEU A 18 20.34 7.33 24.33
N ALA A 19 20.55 7.92 23.15
CA ALA A 19 19.48 8.58 22.39
C ALA A 19 18.41 7.57 21.93
N MET A 20 18.81 6.39 21.46
CA MET A 20 17.90 5.30 21.09
C MET A 20 17.14 4.73 22.30
N ALA A 21 17.79 4.54 23.45
CA ALA A 21 17.13 4.09 24.67
C ALA A 21 16.07 5.10 25.17
N ARG A 22 16.31 6.41 25.00
CA ARG A 22 15.37 7.47 25.40
C ARG A 22 14.14 7.53 24.48
N VAL A 23 14.31 7.29 23.18
CA VAL A 23 13.19 7.13 22.23
C VAL A 23 12.40 5.86 22.52
N TYR A 24 13.07 4.75 22.85
CA TYR A 24 12.42 3.48 23.18
C TYR A 24 11.61 3.56 24.48
N LEU A 25 12.11 4.29 25.49
CA LEU A 25 11.40 4.53 26.75
C LEU A 25 10.18 5.45 26.55
N LEU A 26 10.28 6.47 25.68
CA LEU A 26 9.15 7.35 25.35
C LEU A 26 8.07 6.66 24.52
N MET A 27 8.42 5.56 23.85
CA MET A 27 7.49 4.74 23.08
C MET A 27 6.74 3.72 23.97
N GLN A 28 7.33 3.29 25.09
CA GLN A 28 6.72 2.33 26.03
C GLN A 28 5.68 2.95 26.98
N THR A 29 5.72 4.26 27.22
CA THR A 29 4.79 4.93 28.16
C THR A 29 3.43 5.28 27.56
N ARG A 30 3.21 5.06 26.25
CA ARG A 30 1.88 5.20 25.61
C ARG A 30 1.04 3.91 25.62
N ALA A 31 1.53 2.82 26.21
CA ALA A 31 0.84 1.52 26.22
C ALA A 31 -0.14 1.31 27.40
N ARG A 32 -0.70 2.37 27.99
CA ARG A 32 -1.60 2.27 29.16
C ARG A 32 -2.91 3.06 29.05
N VAL A 33 -3.50 3.09 27.86
CA VAL A 33 -4.93 3.39 27.72
C VAL A 33 -5.59 2.20 27.04
N ARG A 34 -6.38 1.44 27.81
CA ARG A 34 -7.15 0.28 27.32
C ARG A 34 -8.20 0.79 26.34
N PRO A 35 -8.21 0.38 25.06
CA PRO A 35 -9.38 0.56 24.22
C PRO A 35 -10.30 -0.65 24.41
N VAL A 36 -11.46 -0.42 25.02
CA VAL A 36 -12.59 -1.39 25.12
C VAL A 36 -13.32 -1.53 23.77
N VAL A 37 -12.76 -1.02 22.67
CA VAL A 37 -13.29 -1.20 21.30
C VAL A 37 -12.19 -1.77 20.39
N SER A 38 -11.57 -2.86 20.83
CA SER A 38 -10.55 -3.60 20.08
C SER A 38 -11.19 -4.82 19.39
N GLY A 39 -11.94 -4.59 18.31
CA GLY A 39 -12.54 -5.71 17.57
C GLY A 39 -12.68 -5.53 16.06
N ILE A 40 -12.73 -4.31 15.52
CA ILE A 40 -13.35 -4.12 14.19
C ILE A 40 -12.47 -3.43 13.14
N TRP A 41 -11.37 -2.75 13.47
CA TRP A 41 -10.77 -1.82 12.48
C TRP A 41 -9.37 -2.15 11.92
N PHE A 42 -8.75 -3.31 12.21
CA PHE A 42 -7.42 -3.57 11.65
C PHE A 42 -7.06 -5.04 11.38
N LYS A 43 -8.00 -5.83 10.85
CA LYS A 43 -7.71 -7.22 10.42
C LYS A 43 -8.15 -7.49 8.99
N ALA A 44 -7.66 -6.67 8.04
CA ALA A 44 -7.74 -6.98 6.61
C ALA A 44 -6.71 -6.21 5.73
N SER A 45 -5.52 -5.89 6.23
CA SER A 45 -4.40 -5.63 5.32
C SER A 45 -3.73 -6.97 5.02
N LYS A 46 -4.27 -7.64 4.02
CA LYS A 46 -3.77 -8.91 3.48
C LYS A 46 -2.40 -8.62 2.82
N PRO A 47 -1.27 -9.18 3.29
CA PRO A 47 0.04 -8.91 2.72
C PRO A 47 0.22 -9.78 1.47
N ASN A 48 -0.44 -9.43 0.37
CA ASN A 48 -0.22 -10.04 -0.94
C ASN A 48 0.08 -9.01 -2.03
N LEU A 49 0.74 -7.90 -1.63
CA LEU A 49 1.49 -7.03 -2.55
C LEU A 49 2.57 -7.80 -3.34
N THR A 50 2.97 -8.99 -2.87
CA THR A 50 3.97 -9.85 -3.51
C THR A 50 3.46 -10.64 -4.70
N ALA A 51 2.15 -10.82 -4.86
CA ALA A 51 1.55 -11.64 -5.94
C ALA A 51 1.02 -10.79 -7.12
N ILE A 52 1.62 -9.63 -7.38
CA ILE A 52 1.36 -8.89 -8.62
C ILE A 52 2.28 -9.48 -9.70
N PHE A 53 1.70 -10.18 -10.67
CA PHE A 53 2.40 -10.71 -11.84
C PHE A 53 3.13 -9.57 -12.59
N GLU A 54 4.29 -9.84 -13.18
CA GLU A 54 5.15 -8.78 -13.76
C GLU A 54 4.41 -7.95 -14.83
N ALA A 55 3.51 -8.56 -15.59
CA ALA A 55 2.69 -7.83 -16.56
C ALA A 55 1.75 -6.80 -15.90
N ASP A 56 1.20 -7.10 -14.72
CA ASP A 56 0.35 -6.15 -13.99
C ASP A 56 1.19 -5.02 -13.38
N ARG A 57 2.42 -5.30 -12.93
CA ARG A 57 3.36 -4.26 -12.49
C ARG A 57 3.73 -3.31 -13.62
N SER A 58 3.98 -3.84 -14.81
CA SER A 58 4.25 -3.04 -16.01
C SER A 58 3.08 -2.11 -16.35
N LEU A 59 1.84 -2.62 -16.30
CA LEU A 59 0.65 -1.80 -16.53
C LEU A 59 0.48 -0.68 -15.49
N ILE A 60 0.72 -0.99 -14.21
CA ILE A 60 0.66 0.01 -13.13
C ILE A 60 1.73 1.10 -13.33
N ARG A 61 2.97 0.71 -13.66
CA ARG A 61 4.05 1.67 -13.96
C ARG A 61 3.69 2.57 -15.15
N GLN A 62 3.19 1.99 -16.24
CA GLN A 62 2.76 2.74 -17.41
C GLN A 62 1.65 3.75 -17.08
N ALA A 63 0.64 3.32 -16.31
CA ALA A 63 -0.43 4.21 -15.85
C ALA A 63 0.12 5.37 -15.02
N ALA A 64 1.01 5.09 -14.07
CA ALA A 64 1.61 6.09 -13.20
C ALA A 64 2.45 7.11 -14.00
N THR A 65 3.29 6.64 -14.94
CA THR A 65 4.11 7.52 -15.79
C THR A 65 3.24 8.43 -16.65
N LEU A 66 2.22 7.88 -17.31
CA LEU A 66 1.33 8.66 -18.17
C LEU A 66 0.51 9.67 -17.36
N LEU A 67 0.05 9.29 -16.16
CA LEU A 67 -0.69 10.18 -15.28
C LEU A 67 0.18 11.35 -14.81
N LEU A 68 1.37 11.06 -14.27
CA LEU A 68 2.30 12.10 -13.81
C LEU A 68 2.67 13.07 -14.93
N LYS A 69 2.91 12.55 -16.15
CA LYS A 69 3.23 13.41 -17.29
C LYS A 69 2.03 14.25 -17.72
N SER A 70 0.81 13.73 -17.62
CA SER A 70 -0.40 14.49 -17.91
C SER A 70 -0.64 15.62 -16.89
N GLU A 71 -0.34 15.39 -15.61
CA GLU A 71 -0.40 16.40 -14.56
C GLU A 71 0.62 17.51 -14.80
N GLN A 72 1.85 17.17 -15.16
CA GLN A 72 2.88 18.15 -15.53
C GLN A 72 2.46 19.02 -16.73
N MET A 73 1.81 18.42 -17.72
CA MET A 73 1.29 19.17 -18.88
C MET A 73 0.11 20.07 -18.48
N GLN A 74 -0.76 19.63 -17.58
CA GLN A 74 -1.84 20.47 -17.05
C GLN A 74 -1.30 21.64 -16.22
N GLU A 75 -0.25 21.41 -15.43
CA GLU A 75 0.46 22.47 -14.72
C GLU A 75 1.04 23.50 -15.69
N ALA A 76 1.69 23.06 -16.77
CA ALA A 76 2.21 23.93 -17.82
C ALA A 76 1.09 24.77 -18.48
N VAL A 77 -0.09 24.19 -18.74
CA VAL A 77 -1.27 24.93 -19.22
C VAL A 77 -1.67 26.04 -18.25
N VAL A 78 -1.72 25.75 -16.95
CA VAL A 78 -2.09 26.74 -15.91
C VAL A 78 -1.06 27.88 -15.83
N ARG A 79 0.21 27.59 -16.10
CA ARG A 79 1.28 28.59 -16.18
C ARG A 79 1.26 29.42 -17.47
N GLY A 80 0.40 29.09 -18.42
CA GLY A 80 0.35 29.74 -19.74
C GLY A 80 1.50 29.30 -20.66
N GLU A 81 2.18 28.20 -20.35
CA GLU A 81 3.19 27.63 -21.23
C GLU A 81 2.52 26.99 -22.47
N PRO A 82 3.17 27.03 -23.64
CA PRO A 82 2.62 26.39 -24.83
C PRO A 82 2.60 24.87 -24.65
N VAL A 83 1.40 24.29 -24.62
CA VAL A 83 1.19 22.84 -24.49
C VAL A 83 0.40 22.34 -25.69
N ASP A 84 0.87 21.25 -26.29
CA ASP A 84 0.10 20.54 -27.30
C ASP A 84 -1.11 19.86 -26.65
N SER A 85 -2.28 20.48 -26.87
CA SER A 85 -3.55 20.05 -26.30
C SER A 85 -3.97 18.66 -26.80
N ASP A 86 -3.62 18.30 -28.03
CA ASP A 86 -3.99 17.00 -28.59
C ASP A 86 -3.18 15.87 -27.94
N SER A 87 -1.87 16.08 -27.75
CA SER A 87 -1.04 15.16 -26.96
C SER A 87 -1.55 14.98 -25.53
N LEU A 88 -1.98 16.07 -24.88
CA LEU A 88 -2.57 15.99 -23.53
C LEU A 88 -3.85 15.15 -23.51
N ILE A 89 -4.77 15.38 -24.45
CA ILE A 89 -6.03 14.62 -24.57
C ILE A 89 -5.75 13.14 -24.82
N ARG A 90 -4.83 12.82 -25.75
CA ARG A 90 -4.45 11.44 -26.07
C ARG A 90 -3.83 10.73 -24.86
N MET A 91 -2.98 11.41 -24.11
CA MET A 91 -2.38 10.86 -22.89
C MET A 91 -3.43 10.58 -21.82
N ALA A 92 -4.30 11.55 -21.51
CA ALA A 92 -5.36 11.39 -20.52
C ALA A 92 -6.33 10.24 -20.91
N SER A 93 -6.68 10.13 -22.19
CA SER A 93 -7.48 9.03 -22.71
C SER A 93 -6.78 7.67 -22.56
N THR A 94 -5.46 7.65 -22.77
CA THR A 94 -4.65 6.43 -22.59
C THR A 94 -4.57 6.01 -21.13
N VAL A 95 -4.38 6.96 -20.20
CA VAL A 95 -4.44 6.69 -18.76
C VAL A 95 -5.78 6.06 -18.39
N LYS A 96 -6.90 6.65 -18.85
CA LYS A 96 -8.25 6.10 -18.61
C LYS A 96 -8.38 4.65 -19.09
N ARG A 97 -7.89 4.32 -20.29
CA ARG A 97 -7.93 2.95 -20.83
C ARG A 97 -7.10 1.98 -20.00
N VAL A 98 -5.87 2.35 -19.62
CA VAL A 98 -5.00 1.49 -18.81
C VAL A 98 -5.62 1.24 -17.44
N LEU A 99 -6.14 2.29 -16.78
CA LEU A 99 -6.82 2.16 -15.50
C LEU A 99 -8.10 1.31 -15.59
N ALA A 100 -8.87 1.43 -16.68
CA ALA A 100 -10.03 0.59 -16.92
C ALA A 100 -9.64 -0.89 -17.05
N ALA A 101 -8.54 -1.20 -17.74
CA ALA A 101 -8.04 -2.57 -17.85
C ALA A 101 -7.57 -3.13 -16.49
N ILE A 102 -6.88 -2.32 -15.68
CA ILE A 102 -6.48 -2.70 -14.31
C ILE A 102 -7.71 -2.93 -13.43
N SER A 103 -8.70 -2.04 -13.50
CA SER A 103 -9.94 -2.14 -12.72
C SER A 103 -10.75 -3.39 -13.10
N ALA A 104 -10.88 -3.70 -14.40
CA ALA A 104 -11.54 -4.91 -14.86
C ALA A 104 -10.85 -6.19 -14.36
N LYS A 105 -9.51 -6.22 -14.34
CA LYS A 105 -8.74 -7.33 -13.74
C LYS A 105 -8.96 -7.43 -12.24
N SER A 106 -8.98 -6.31 -11.53
CA SER A 106 -9.23 -6.25 -10.09
C SER A 106 -10.63 -6.78 -9.76
N ALA A 107 -11.65 -6.36 -10.51
CA ALA A 107 -13.03 -6.83 -10.35
C ALA A 107 -13.15 -8.35 -10.47
N ARG A 108 -12.47 -8.97 -11.45
CA ARG A 108 -12.43 -10.43 -11.63
C ARG A 108 -11.72 -11.18 -10.50
N ARG A 109 -10.78 -10.53 -9.81
CA ARG A 109 -10.01 -11.12 -8.71
C ARG A 109 -10.60 -10.82 -7.33
N LYS A 110 -11.71 -10.09 -7.26
CA LYS A 110 -12.36 -9.76 -6.00
C LYS A 110 -12.87 -11.06 -5.37
N PRO A 111 -12.40 -11.46 -4.17
CA PRO A 111 -12.95 -12.63 -3.51
C PRO A 111 -14.43 -12.39 -3.21
N THR A 112 -15.25 -13.43 -3.37
CA THR A 112 -16.65 -13.41 -2.95
C THR A 112 -16.69 -13.04 -1.48
N ALA A 113 -17.34 -11.92 -1.16
CA ALA A 113 -17.52 -11.51 0.22
C ALA A 113 -18.44 -12.54 0.91
N PRO A 114 -18.16 -12.94 2.16
CA PRO A 114 -19.06 -13.81 2.88
C PRO A 114 -20.43 -13.12 3.02
N THR A 115 -21.49 -13.86 2.77
CA THR A 115 -22.85 -13.38 2.90
C THR A 115 -23.24 -13.30 4.37
N VAL A 116 -24.31 -12.56 4.68
CA VAL A 116 -24.87 -12.52 6.04
C VAL A 116 -25.27 -13.93 6.51
N ALA A 117 -25.75 -14.78 5.60
CA ALA A 117 -26.07 -16.17 5.89
C ALA A 117 -24.82 -16.98 6.31
N ASP A 118 -23.68 -16.78 5.64
CA ASP A 118 -22.41 -17.43 6.00
C ASP A 118 -21.93 -17.05 7.42
N TYR A 119 -22.30 -15.85 7.89
CA TYR A 119 -22.03 -15.41 9.26
C TYR A 119 -23.02 -15.95 10.29
N LEU A 120 -24.26 -16.23 9.91
CA LEU A 120 -25.32 -16.72 10.81
C LEU A 120 -25.29 -18.23 11.01
N ALA A 121 -24.86 -18.99 9.99
CA ALA A 121 -24.77 -20.45 10.03
C ALA A 121 -23.97 -21.01 11.24
N PRO A 122 -22.76 -20.52 11.57
CA PRO A 122 -22.02 -21.03 12.73
C PRO A 122 -22.71 -20.72 14.07
N LYS A 123 -23.41 -19.57 14.17
CA LYS A 123 -24.09 -19.15 15.40
C LYS A 123 -25.38 -19.94 15.66
N ALA A 124 -26.07 -20.37 14.59
CA ALA A 124 -27.23 -21.24 14.70
C ALA A 124 -26.84 -22.65 15.18
N ALA A 125 -25.68 -23.16 14.77
CA ALA A 125 -25.16 -24.46 15.20
C ALA A 125 -24.75 -24.48 16.69
N GLU A 126 -24.15 -23.38 17.19
CA GLU A 126 -23.79 -23.19 18.61
C GLU A 126 -25.04 -23.20 19.52
N ASN A 127 -26.11 -22.51 19.12
CA ASN A 127 -27.36 -22.49 19.90
C ASN A 127 -28.10 -23.83 19.94
N LEU A 128 -27.85 -24.73 18.99
CA LEU A 128 -28.45 -26.07 18.93
C LEU A 128 -27.69 -27.11 19.75
N SER A 129 -26.39 -26.89 20.04
CA SER A 129 -25.60 -27.75 20.92
C SER A 129 -25.78 -27.45 22.40
N ASP A 130 -26.32 -26.27 22.73
CA ASP A 130 -26.56 -25.80 24.10
C ASP A 130 -28.00 -26.08 24.60
N ALA A 131 -28.84 -26.73 23.80
CA ALA A 131 -30.23 -27.10 24.09
C ALA A 131 -30.39 -28.63 24.22
#